data_AF-A0A7C0WEA4-F1
#
_entry.id   AF-A0A7C0WEA4-F1
#
_cell.length_a   1.000
_cell.length_b   1.000
_cell.length_c   1.000
_cell.angle_alpha   90.00
_cell.angle_beta   90.00
_cell.angle_gamma   90.00
#
_symmetry.space_group_name_H-M   'P 1'
#
loop_
_entity.id
_entity.type
_entity.pdbx_description
1 polymer ?
#
loop_
_entity_poly.entity_id
_entity_poly.type
_entity_poly.pdbx_seq_one_letter_code
_entity_poly.pdbx_strand_id
1 'polypeptide(L)'
;QGLHVKDPAYTAPEQLEKAAQLAASSMEILDANLAKSGGYAAGETLTIADCALGMFVHRWYVLPIERKEFSALQAYYARLKEREPFRKWIIDQGV
;
A
#
# COMPACT_ATOMS: atom_id res chain seq x y z
N GLN A 1 3.59 24.21 -7.81
CA GLN A 1 4.86 23.51 -8.08
C GLN A 1 5.31 22.88 -6.77
N GLY A 2 5.33 21.55 -6.66
CA GLY A 2 5.82 20.86 -5.46
C GLY A 2 7.34 20.73 -5.47
N LEU A 3 7.96 20.57 -4.31
CA LEU A 3 9.38 20.22 -4.21
C LEU A 3 9.61 18.83 -4.83
N HIS A 4 10.23 18.77 -6.00
CA HIS A 4 10.87 17.57 -6.50
C HIS A 4 12.34 17.58 -6.07
N VAL A 5 12.61 17.08 -4.86
CA VAL A 5 13.99 16.82 -4.44
C VAL A 5 14.44 15.53 -5.12
N LYS A 6 15.07 15.66 -6.28
CA LYS A 6 15.77 14.56 -6.96
C LYS A 6 17.18 14.41 -6.39
N ASP A 7 17.27 14.19 -5.08
CA ASP A 7 18.56 13.87 -4.46
C ASP A 7 19.01 12.48 -4.97
N PRO A 8 20.20 12.37 -5.58
CA PRO A 8 20.74 11.09 -6.05
C PRO A 8 20.71 9.99 -4.99
N ALA A 9 20.81 10.33 -3.71
CA ALA A 9 20.69 9.38 -2.59
C ALA A 9 19.35 8.63 -2.56
N TYR A 10 18.29 9.14 -3.22
CA TYR A 10 16.98 8.50 -3.30
C TYR A 10 16.56 8.11 -4.72
N THR A 11 17.39 8.38 -5.74
CA THR A 11 17.13 7.99 -7.13
C THR A 11 18.14 7.00 -7.70
N ALA A 12 19.22 6.70 -6.97
CA ALA A 12 20.18 5.67 -7.37
C ALA A 12 19.47 4.30 -7.52
N PRO A 13 19.73 3.54 -8.61
CA PRO A 13 19.04 2.27 -8.87
C PRO A 13 19.06 1.29 -7.69
N GLU A 14 20.21 1.16 -7.02
CA GLU A 14 20.39 0.33 -5.83
C GLU A 14 19.48 0.74 -4.64
N GLN A 15 19.26 2.04 -4.46
CA GLN A 15 18.42 2.56 -3.38
C GLN A 15 16.94 2.36 -3.72
N LEU A 16 16.57 2.49 -5.00
CA LEU A 16 15.22 2.19 -5.48
C LEU A 16 14.89 0.70 -5.34
N GLU A 17 15.82 -0.18 -5.70
CA GLU A 17 15.65 -1.62 -5.54
C GLU A 17 15.50 -2.01 -4.07
N LYS A 18 16.38 -1.48 -3.20
CA LYS A 18 16.29 -1.68 -1.75
C LYS A 18 14.95 -1.18 -1.18
N ALA A 19 14.47 -0.02 -1.63
CA ALA A 19 13.19 0.53 -1.22
C ALA A 19 12.01 -0.36 -1.67
N ALA A 20 12.06 -0.90 -2.90
CA ALA A 20 11.06 -1.83 -3.41
C ALA A 20 11.03 -3.14 -2.60
N GLN A 21 12.20 -3.68 -2.25
CA GLN A 21 12.31 -4.88 -1.41
C GLN A 21 11.74 -4.65 0.00
N LEU A 22 12.05 -3.51 0.63
CA LEU A 22 11.49 -3.15 1.95
C LEU A 22 9.97 -2.97 1.91
N ALA A 23 9.44 -2.38 0.84
CA ALA A 23 8.00 -2.28 0.63
C ALA A 23 7.37 -3.67 0.47
N ALA A 24 7.97 -4.56 -0.31
CA ALA A 24 7.50 -5.93 -0.50
C ALA A 24 7.46 -6.73 0.81
N SER A 25 8.51 -6.64 1.64
CA SER A 25 8.54 -7.29 2.96
C SER A 25 7.45 -6.75 3.90
N SER A 26 7.16 -5.45 3.83
CA SER A 26 6.09 -4.84 4.62
C SER A 26 4.71 -5.35 4.16
N MET A 27 4.51 -5.48 2.85
CA MET A 27 3.28 -6.04 2.27
C MET A 27 3.10 -7.51 2.61
N GLU A 28 4.18 -8.29 2.66
CA GLU A 28 4.14 -9.71 3.06
C GLU A 28 3.70 -9.89 4.52
N ILE A 29 4.21 -9.07 5.43
CA ILE A 29 3.77 -9.06 6.84
C ILE A 29 2.27 -8.73 6.93
N LEU A 30 1.83 -7.71 6.18
CA LEU A 30 0.43 -7.30 6.17
C LEU A 30 -0.48 -8.38 5.56
N ASP A 31 -0.08 -9.00 4.45
CA ASP A 31 -0.81 -10.10 3.81
C ASP A 31 -1.01 -11.28 4.77
N ALA A 32 0.06 -11.69 5.47
CA ALA A 32 0.00 -12.76 6.46
C ALA A 32 -0.92 -12.44 7.64
N ASN A 33 -0.98 -11.16 8.07
CA ASN A 33 -1.94 -10.71 9.09
C ASN A 33 -3.37 -10.72 8.54
N LEU A 34 -3.59 -10.18 7.34
CA LEU A 34 -4.90 -10.09 6.70
C LEU A 34 -5.53 -11.47 6.49
N ALA A 35 -4.71 -12.48 6.14
CA ALA A 35 -5.14 -13.86 6.01
C ALA A 35 -5.75 -14.46 7.30
N LYS A 36 -5.46 -13.87 8.48
CA LYS A 36 -5.93 -14.34 9.79
C LYS A 36 -6.95 -13.42 10.44
N SER A 37 -6.92 -12.13 10.10
CA SER A 37 -7.65 -11.07 10.79
C SER A 37 -9.17 -11.07 10.59
N GLY A 38 -9.70 -11.70 9.54
CA GLY A 38 -11.13 -11.65 9.21
C GLY A 38 -11.53 -10.48 8.30
N GLY A 39 -10.57 -9.74 7.73
CA GLY A 39 -10.80 -8.88 6.56
C GLY A 39 -10.28 -7.45 6.66
N TYR A 40 -10.01 -6.95 7.85
CA TYR A 40 -9.37 -5.65 8.08
C TYR A 40 -8.16 -5.83 9.00
N ALA A 41 -7.29 -4.82 9.07
CA ALA A 41 -6.00 -4.97 9.75
C ALA A 41 -6.10 -5.44 11.22
N ALA A 42 -7.19 -5.08 11.91
CA ALA A 42 -7.41 -5.38 13.33
C ALA A 42 -8.58 -6.35 13.59
N GLY A 43 -9.18 -6.96 12.56
CA GLY A 43 -10.36 -7.81 12.75
C GLY A 43 -11.31 -7.85 11.56
N GLU A 44 -12.56 -8.22 11.84
CA GLU A 44 -13.67 -8.22 10.86
C GLU A 44 -14.25 -6.82 10.61
N THR A 45 -13.85 -5.81 11.40
CA THR A 45 -14.36 -4.45 11.33
C THR A 45 -13.27 -3.45 10.96
N LEU A 46 -13.67 -2.44 10.16
CA LEU A 46 -12.78 -1.34 9.80
C LEU A 46 -12.41 -0.52 11.04
N THR A 47 -11.13 -0.19 11.15
CA THR A 47 -10.59 0.67 12.21
C THR A 47 -9.74 1.80 11.64
N ILE A 48 -9.24 2.67 12.50
CA ILE A 48 -8.27 3.70 12.11
C ILE A 48 -6.97 3.11 11.54
N ALA A 49 -6.62 1.87 11.87
CA ALA A 49 -5.46 1.19 11.29
C ALA A 49 -5.61 1.07 9.76
N ASP A 50 -6.81 0.82 9.26
CA ASP A 50 -7.07 0.66 7.83
C ASP A 50 -6.96 1.97 7.06
N CYS A 51 -7.25 3.10 7.69
CA CYS A 51 -7.04 4.43 7.10
C CYS A 51 -5.55 4.70 6.87
N ALA A 52 -4.70 4.34 7.84
CA ALA A 52 -3.26 4.52 7.72
C ALA A 52 -2.66 3.52 6.71
N LEU A 53 -2.97 2.23 6.86
CA LEU A 53 -2.42 1.16 6.02
C LEU A 53 -2.91 1.24 4.58
N GLY A 54 -4.20 1.57 4.37
CA GLY A 54 -4.81 1.64 3.05
C GLY A 54 -4.09 2.58 2.07
N MET A 55 -3.50 3.67 2.56
CA MET A 55 -2.69 4.58 1.74
C MET A 55 -1.41 3.90 1.22
N PHE A 56 -0.71 3.17 2.08
CA PHE A 56 0.48 2.42 1.69
C PHE A 56 0.14 1.28 0.73
N VAL A 57 -0.99 0.60 0.96
CA VAL A 57 -1.49 -0.45 0.06
C VAL A 57 -1.86 0.13 -1.31
N HIS A 58 -2.54 1.28 -1.35
CA HIS A 58 -2.82 1.97 -2.61
C HIS A 58 -1.51 2.26 -3.36
N ARG A 59 -0.53 2.85 -2.67
CA ARG A 59 0.79 3.16 -3.23
C ARG A 59 1.50 1.92 -3.77
N TRP A 60 1.44 0.79 -3.06
CA TRP A 60 1.97 -0.49 -3.54
C TRP A 60 1.36 -0.89 -4.89
N TYR A 61 0.04 -0.74 -5.05
CA TYR A 61 -0.67 -1.11 -6.28
C TYR A 61 -0.60 -0.09 -7.43
N VAL A 62 -0.20 1.16 -7.19
CA VAL A 62 -0.04 2.15 -8.27
C VAL A 62 1.41 2.44 -8.67
N LEU A 63 2.39 2.13 -7.82
CA LEU A 63 3.79 2.31 -8.16
C LEU A 63 4.19 1.44 -9.37
N PRO A 64 4.95 1.99 -10.35
CA PRO A 64 5.42 1.27 -11.52
C PRO A 64 6.66 0.43 -11.18
N ILE A 65 6.47 -0.60 -10.36
CA ILE A 65 7.50 -1.54 -9.94
C ILE A 65 7.06 -2.99 -10.24
N GLU A 66 8.03 -3.90 -10.34
CA GLU A 66 7.73 -5.33 -10.32
C GLU A 66 7.24 -5.73 -8.93
N ARG A 67 6.15 -6.49 -8.87
CA ARG A 67 5.45 -6.79 -7.61
C ARG A 67 5.20 -8.26 -7.46
N LYS A 68 5.49 -8.77 -6.27
CA LYS A 68 4.99 -10.06 -5.80
C LYS A 68 3.49 -9.95 -5.55
N GLU A 69 2.75 -10.99 -5.90
CA GLU A 69 1.32 -11.08 -5.65
C GLU A 69 1.02 -11.60 -4.24
N PHE A 70 0.04 -10.97 -3.60
CA PHE A 70 -0.36 -11.19 -2.22
C PHE A 70 -1.89 -11.26 -2.14
N SER A 71 -2.45 -12.47 -2.04
CA SER A 71 -3.89 -12.70 -2.24
C SER A 71 -4.77 -12.03 -1.17
N ALA A 72 -4.36 -12.05 0.11
CA ALA A 72 -5.15 -11.44 1.17
C ALA A 72 -5.07 -9.91 1.10
N LEU A 73 -3.89 -9.39 0.74
CA LEU A 73 -3.68 -7.96 0.48
C LEU A 73 -4.52 -7.47 -0.70
N GLN A 74 -4.61 -8.24 -1.79
CA GLN A 74 -5.47 -7.91 -2.94
C GLN A 74 -6.94 -7.83 -2.53
N ALA A 75 -7.43 -8.84 -1.80
CA ALA A 75 -8.81 -8.87 -1.32
C ALA A 75 -9.12 -7.70 -0.37
N TYR A 76 -8.19 -7.39 0.52
CA TYR A 76 -8.27 -6.22 1.39
C TYR A 76 -8.34 -4.91 0.59
N TYR A 77 -7.45 -4.73 -0.39
CA TYR A 77 -7.45 -3.55 -1.24
C TYR A 77 -8.76 -3.41 -2.03
N ALA A 78 -9.27 -4.50 -2.60
CA ALA A 78 -10.57 -4.51 -3.26
C ALA A 78 -11.70 -4.02 -2.34
N ARG A 79 -11.75 -4.53 -1.11
CA ARG A 79 -12.71 -4.10 -0.08
C ARG A 79 -12.57 -2.61 0.28
N LEU A 80 -11.34 -2.10 0.38
CA LEU A 80 -11.13 -0.66 0.62
C LEU A 80 -11.65 0.20 -0.54
N LYS A 81 -11.45 -0.23 -1.79
CA LYS A 81 -11.95 0.48 -2.98
C LYS A 81 -13.47 0.58 -3.06
N GLU A 82 -14.21 -0.28 -2.37
CA GLU A 82 -15.68 -0.20 -2.28
C GLU A 82 -16.15 0.99 -1.42
N ARG A 83 -15.28 1.54 -0.57
CA ARG A 83 -15.61 2.66 0.31
C ARG A 83 -15.48 4.00 -0.40
N GLU A 84 -16.55 4.79 -0.41
CA GLU A 84 -16.55 6.13 -1.03
C GLU A 84 -15.44 7.05 -0.48
N PRO A 85 -15.20 7.13 0.85
CA PRO A 85 -14.14 7.99 1.36
C PRO A 85 -12.75 7.55 0.90
N PHE A 86 -12.52 6.25 0.72
CA PHE A 86 -11.23 5.74 0.28
C PHE A 86 -10.99 6.08 -1.20
N ARG A 87 -12.01 5.92 -2.06
CA ARG A 87 -11.91 6.36 -3.46
C ARG A 87 -11.62 7.85 -3.54
N LYS A 88 -12.47 8.66 -2.90
CA LYS A 88 -12.39 10.12 -2.97
C LYS A 88 -11.07 10.66 -2.46
N TRP A 89 -10.57 10.17 -1.33
CA TRP A 89 -9.42 10.78 -0.63
C TRP A 89 -8.10 10.06 -0.84
N ILE A 90 -8.08 8.88 -1.47
CA ILE A 90 -6.84 8.14 -1.72
C ILE A 90 -6.67 7.86 -3.22
N ILE A 91 -7.67 7.24 -3.87
CA ILE A 91 -7.54 6.84 -5.28
C ILE A 91 -7.62 8.05 -6.22
N ASP A 92 -8.58 8.93 -5.99
CA ASP A 92 -8.89 10.04 -6.91
C ASP A 92 -7.94 11.24 -6.71
N GLN A 93 -6.96 11.13 -5.82
CA GLN A 93 -6.03 12.23 -5.50
C GLN A 93 -4.89 12.40 -6.52
N GLY A 94 -4.83 11.60 -7.59
CA GLY A 94 -3.93 11.81 -8.72
C GLY A 94 -2.44 11.59 -8.38
N VAL A 95 -2.13 10.44 -7.78
CA VAL A 95 -0.74 9.96 -7.60
C VAL A 95 -0.27 9.18 -8.82
#